data_AF-A0A497KJK9-F1
#
_entry.id   AF-A0A497KJK9-F1
#
_cell.length_a   1.000
_cell.length_b   1.000
_cell.length_c   1.000
_cell.angle_alpha   90.00
_cell.angle_beta   90.00
_cell.angle_gamma   90.00
#
_symmetry.space_group_name_H-M   'P 1'
#
loop_
_entity.id
_entity.type
_entity.pdbx_description
1 polymer ?
#
loop_
_entity_poly.entity_id
_entity_poly.type
_entity_poly.pdbx_seq_one_letter_code
_entity_poly.pdbx_strand_id
1 'polypeptide(L)'
;MKGKKHIGAVRLKLVELSPDGARLKIYRSQVHPTSEFVHPPEVGEELTDRFGPYINEAVERFIYVLDKQTIIEEFTYQIKWIANAARYLMEKGASLYMMHWHLLDTIQHVFLSSIDPTAGGYDPEKAEKGWEILKLSYRLADMLVGEFIKLLDDSSYVIVVSDHGHVPNKKRFPLLKALLEAELIAAKKNEYGDLVVDWQRSKIHISTTNIYVNLKSRYENGVVEDSEYEKVRNQVIDLLRNLKDDEGHHVISFAFKREDAAMIGLWGEPVGDVVYAYSPGYTWSHNRFEENISVDRGANHGPQIPTAETLYGSNYAVFMIAGPNIKKGYVRPLEMLGPVLTVDVAPTVSYL
;
A
#
# COMPACT_ATOMS: atom_id res chain seq x y z
N MET A 1 -15.02 22.16 18.80
CA MET A 1 -14.16 21.61 19.87
C MET A 1 -12.96 22.52 20.04
N LYS A 2 -12.65 23.02 21.25
CA LYS A 2 -11.37 23.69 21.51
C LYS A 2 -10.30 22.60 21.60
N GLY A 3 -9.42 22.51 20.60
CA GLY A 3 -8.34 21.52 20.58
C GLY A 3 -7.36 21.73 21.74
N LYS A 4 -6.76 20.63 22.21
CA LYS A 4 -5.65 20.66 23.17
C LYS A 4 -4.45 21.34 22.49
N LYS A 5 -3.73 22.20 23.23
CA LYS A 5 -2.47 22.79 22.75
C LYS A 5 -1.35 21.79 22.96
N HIS A 6 -0.57 21.51 21.92
CA HIS A 6 0.62 20.66 21.98
C HIS A 6 1.85 21.48 21.61
N ILE A 7 2.99 21.17 22.22
CA ILE A 7 4.29 21.69 21.79
C ILE A 7 4.76 20.82 20.63
N GLY A 8 5.06 21.47 19.50
CA GLY A 8 5.59 20.81 18.31
C GLY A 8 7.01 21.28 18.04
N ALA A 9 7.88 20.36 17.66
CA ALA A 9 9.24 20.66 17.24
C ALA A 9 9.36 20.54 15.72
N VAL A 10 10.33 21.28 15.17
CA VAL A 10 10.63 21.33 13.74
C VAL A 10 12.11 21.55 13.53
N ARG A 11 12.66 20.92 12.50
CA ARG A 11 14.02 21.16 11.99
C ARG A 11 13.98 22.00 10.72
N LEU A 12 14.93 22.91 10.59
CA LEU A 12 15.12 23.77 9.43
C LEU A 12 16.48 23.49 8.79
N LYS A 13 16.54 23.51 7.47
CA LYS A 13 17.78 23.42 6.69
C LYS A 13 17.85 24.62 5.74
N LEU A 14 18.98 25.31 5.74
CA LEU A 14 19.30 26.27 4.69
C LEU A 14 19.69 25.49 3.43
N VAL A 15 18.83 25.55 2.40
CA VAL A 15 19.03 24.86 1.12
C VAL A 15 19.77 25.75 0.14
N GLU A 16 19.47 27.05 0.13
CA GLU A 16 20.12 28.02 -0.74
C GLU A 16 20.20 29.38 -0.03
N LEU A 17 21.36 30.03 -0.15
CA LEU A 17 21.55 31.44 0.16
C LEU A 17 22.52 32.03 -0.86
N SER A 18 22.07 32.99 -1.67
CA SER A 18 22.97 33.70 -2.57
C SER A 18 23.87 34.68 -1.81
N PRO A 19 25.09 34.99 -2.30
CA PRO A 19 26.02 35.90 -1.61
C PRO A 19 25.46 37.30 -1.32
N ASP A 20 24.51 37.77 -2.14
CA ASP A 20 23.81 39.05 -2.01
C ASP A 20 22.50 38.95 -1.21
N GLY A 21 22.12 37.74 -0.75
CA GLY A 21 20.88 37.48 -0.02
C GLY A 21 19.60 37.54 -0.88
N ALA A 22 19.70 37.75 -2.20
CA ALA A 22 18.56 37.85 -3.10
C ALA A 22 17.79 36.52 -3.25
N ARG A 23 18.45 35.38 -3.02
CA ARG A 23 17.83 34.04 -3.01
C ARG A 23 18.04 33.39 -1.67
N LEU A 24 16.93 32.97 -1.06
CA LEU A 24 16.89 32.20 0.17
C LEU A 24 15.91 31.04 0.00
N LYS A 25 16.39 29.80 0.17
CA LYS A 25 15.55 28.61 0.24
C LYS A 25 15.79 27.91 1.56
N ILE A 26 14.72 27.73 2.34
CA ILE A 26 14.75 27.00 3.61
C ILE A 26 13.84 25.78 3.46
N TYR A 27 14.38 24.61 3.74
CA TYR A 27 13.60 23.41 3.96
C TYR A 27 13.15 23.35 5.42
N ARG A 28 11.90 22.92 5.61
CA ARG A 28 11.27 22.78 6.92
C ARG A 28 10.66 21.38 7.01
N SER A 29 11.10 20.62 8.00
CA SER A 29 10.57 19.28 8.27
C SER A 29 9.13 19.28 8.77
N GLN A 30 8.54 18.09 8.90
CA GLN A 30 7.24 17.92 9.52
C GLN A 30 7.25 18.51 10.94
N VAL A 31 6.13 19.12 11.36
CA VAL A 31 5.96 19.46 12.78
C VAL A 31 5.44 18.24 13.48
N HIS A 32 6.17 17.80 14.49
CA HIS A 32 5.79 16.66 15.29
C HIS A 32 5.65 17.07 16.76
N PRO A 33 4.63 16.57 17.48
CA PRO A 33 4.56 16.73 18.94
C PRO A 33 5.86 16.27 19.61
N THR A 34 6.31 17.02 20.60
CA THR A 34 7.50 16.67 21.42
C THR A 34 7.18 15.67 22.53
N SER A 35 5.89 15.44 22.79
CA SER A 35 5.40 14.50 23.80
C SER A 35 4.01 14.01 23.40
N GLU A 36 3.48 13.01 24.13
CA GLU A 36 2.11 12.49 23.96
C GLU A 36 1.79 11.85 22.59
N PHE A 37 2.82 11.41 21.85
CA PHE A 37 2.65 10.65 20.59
C PHE A 37 2.90 9.14 20.76
N VAL A 38 3.26 8.71 21.97
CA VAL A 38 3.42 7.31 22.37
C VAL A 38 2.70 7.05 23.70
N HIS A 39 2.55 5.79 24.05
CA HIS A 39 2.09 5.35 25.37
C HIS A 39 3.16 4.45 26.02
N PRO A 40 3.55 4.70 27.29
CA PRO A 40 3.09 5.81 28.14
C PRO A 40 3.71 7.17 27.71
N PRO A 41 3.04 8.31 27.94
CA PRO A 41 3.39 9.60 27.34
C PRO A 41 4.82 10.10 27.64
N GLU A 42 5.36 9.81 28.82
CA GLU A 42 6.69 10.21 29.28
C GLU A 42 7.81 9.67 28.37
N VAL A 43 7.59 8.52 27.74
CA VAL A 43 8.56 7.94 26.79
C VAL A 43 8.71 8.84 25.56
N GLY A 44 7.64 9.54 25.14
CA GLY A 44 7.69 10.43 23.99
C GLY A 44 8.59 11.65 24.22
N GLU A 45 8.57 12.19 25.44
CA GLU A 45 9.45 13.29 25.85
C GLU A 45 10.91 12.82 25.93
N GLU A 46 11.17 11.68 26.58
CA GLU A 46 12.51 11.08 26.65
C GLU A 46 13.12 10.81 25.26
N LEU A 47 12.33 10.26 24.33
CA LEU A 47 12.78 10.01 22.96
C LEU A 47 13.09 11.31 22.22
N THR A 48 12.24 12.34 22.41
CA THR A 48 12.44 13.65 21.78
C THR A 48 13.68 14.37 22.33
N ASP A 49 13.89 14.35 23.64
CA ASP A 49 15.05 14.99 24.27
C ASP A 49 16.36 14.31 23.88
N ARG A 50 16.36 12.99 23.72
CA ARG A 50 17.56 12.22 23.37
C ARG A 50 17.90 12.27 21.88
N PHE A 51 16.90 12.19 21.02
CA PHE A 51 17.11 11.93 19.58
C PHE A 51 16.56 13.05 18.68
N GLY A 52 15.93 14.07 19.26
CA GLY A 52 15.24 15.14 18.54
C GLY A 52 13.83 14.75 18.11
N PRO A 53 13.14 15.61 17.33
CA PRO A 53 11.75 15.37 16.94
C PRO A 53 11.59 14.18 15.98
N TYR A 54 10.61 13.32 16.24
CA TYR A 54 10.21 12.28 15.29
C TYR A 54 9.70 12.88 13.97
N ILE A 55 9.88 12.15 12.87
CA ILE A 55 9.28 12.45 11.56
C ILE A 55 8.63 11.18 11.01
N ASN A 56 7.37 11.28 10.59
CA ASN A 56 6.57 10.10 10.25
C ASN A 56 6.75 9.66 8.80
N GLU A 57 6.48 10.55 7.84
CA GLU A 57 6.60 10.24 6.40
C GLU A 57 7.86 10.87 5.78
N ALA A 58 8.76 11.41 6.61
CA ALA A 58 9.91 12.22 6.19
C ALA A 58 9.56 13.19 5.04
N VAL A 59 10.05 12.90 3.82
CA VAL A 59 9.81 13.70 2.61
C VAL A 59 9.25 12.87 1.44
N GLU A 60 8.61 11.74 1.71
CA GLU A 60 8.08 10.81 0.70
C GLU A 60 7.27 11.53 -0.40
N ARG A 61 6.35 12.43 -0.01
CA ARG A 61 5.50 13.21 -0.92
C ARG A 61 6.23 14.35 -1.65
N PHE A 62 7.45 14.68 -1.25
CA PHE A 62 8.23 15.80 -1.77
C PHE A 62 9.48 15.37 -2.53
N ILE A 63 9.62 14.08 -2.84
CA ILE A 63 10.80 13.53 -3.54
C ILE A 63 11.02 14.15 -4.93
N TYR A 64 9.97 14.73 -5.53
CA TYR A 64 10.05 15.45 -6.81
C TYR A 64 10.49 16.91 -6.71
N VAL A 65 10.42 17.50 -5.51
CA VAL A 65 10.57 18.95 -5.29
C VAL A 65 11.88 19.27 -4.59
N LEU A 66 12.35 18.36 -3.74
CA LEU A 66 13.57 18.52 -2.98
C LEU A 66 14.77 18.02 -3.76
N ASP A 67 15.93 18.62 -3.47
CA ASP A 67 17.19 18.11 -3.97
C ASP A 67 17.51 16.74 -3.32
N LYS A 68 18.26 15.92 -4.05
CA LYS A 68 18.64 14.56 -3.64
C LYS A 68 19.33 14.52 -2.27
N GLN A 69 20.14 15.54 -1.96
CA GLN A 69 20.86 15.60 -0.68
C GLN A 69 19.89 15.80 0.48
N THR A 70 18.95 16.73 0.39
CA THR A 70 17.90 16.94 1.41
C THR A 70 17.06 15.68 1.60
N ILE A 71 16.74 14.95 0.53
CA ILE A 71 16.02 13.66 0.62
C ILE A 71 16.83 12.65 1.42
N ILE A 72 18.11 12.45 1.08
CA ILE A 72 18.99 11.51 1.79
C ILE A 72 19.12 11.89 3.26
N GLU A 73 19.34 13.17 3.57
CA GLU A 73 19.50 13.65 4.94
C GLU A 73 18.24 13.41 5.78
N GLU A 74 17.05 13.67 5.25
CA GLU A 74 15.79 13.46 5.98
C GLU A 74 15.51 11.99 6.26
N PHE A 75 15.68 11.11 5.26
CA PHE A 75 15.53 9.66 5.52
C PHE A 75 16.64 9.12 6.41
N THR A 76 17.87 9.60 6.28
CA THR A 76 18.96 9.20 7.19
C THR A 76 18.65 9.61 8.62
N TYR A 77 18.15 10.84 8.83
CA TYR A 77 17.70 11.28 10.15
C TYR A 77 16.59 10.38 10.68
N GLN A 78 15.56 10.09 9.88
CA GLN A 78 14.45 9.22 10.28
C GLN A 78 14.95 7.83 10.68
N ILE A 79 15.77 7.20 9.83
CA ILE A 79 16.33 5.87 10.04
C ILE A 79 17.13 5.82 11.34
N LYS A 80 18.01 6.82 11.57
CA LYS A 80 18.80 6.92 12.79
C LYS A 80 17.93 7.14 14.02
N TRP A 81 16.91 8.00 13.91
CA TRP A 81 15.96 8.22 15.00
C TRP A 81 15.25 6.92 15.38
N ILE A 82 14.71 6.19 14.39
CA ILE A 82 14.00 4.92 14.57
C ILE A 82 14.89 3.88 15.23
N ALA A 83 16.11 3.66 14.72
CA ALA A 83 17.03 2.68 15.28
C ALA A 83 17.51 3.04 16.69
N ASN A 84 17.74 4.33 16.97
CA ASN A 84 18.09 4.79 18.31
C ASN A 84 16.94 4.61 19.29
N ALA A 85 15.70 4.94 18.88
CA ALA A 85 14.51 4.72 19.68
C ALA A 85 14.29 3.23 19.96
N ALA A 86 14.43 2.37 18.94
CA ALA A 86 14.32 0.93 19.10
C ALA A 86 15.33 0.41 20.14
N ARG A 87 16.62 0.76 20.01
CA ARG A 87 17.64 0.38 20.99
C ARG A 87 17.27 0.82 22.40
N TYR A 88 16.88 2.08 22.56
CA TYR A 88 16.52 2.64 23.87
C TYR A 88 15.34 1.91 24.51
N LEU A 89 14.31 1.58 23.73
CA LEU A 89 13.15 0.86 24.22
C LEU A 89 13.47 -0.60 24.58
N MET A 90 14.29 -1.27 23.78
CA MET A 90 14.76 -2.63 24.07
C MET A 90 15.63 -2.64 25.34
N GLU A 91 16.55 -1.68 25.52
CA GLU A 91 17.36 -1.50 26.74
C GLU A 91 16.48 -1.18 27.97
N LYS A 92 15.33 -0.52 27.79
CA LYS A 92 14.32 -0.31 28.84
C LYS A 92 13.48 -1.54 29.17
N GLY A 93 13.68 -2.66 28.47
CA GLY A 93 13.02 -3.93 28.76
C GLY A 93 11.84 -4.26 27.84
N ALA A 94 11.71 -3.58 26.69
CA ALA A 94 10.76 -4.04 25.68
C ALA A 94 11.15 -5.44 25.17
N SER A 95 10.18 -6.37 25.14
CA SER A 95 10.39 -7.72 24.59
C SER A 95 10.14 -7.79 23.07
N LEU A 96 9.46 -6.78 22.52
CA LEU A 96 9.14 -6.68 21.10
C LEU A 96 9.17 -5.21 20.68
N TYR A 97 9.90 -4.93 19.60
CA TYR A 97 9.81 -3.66 18.87
C TYR A 97 9.34 -3.96 17.44
N MET A 98 8.26 -3.31 17.02
CA MET A 98 7.70 -3.45 15.67
C MET A 98 7.47 -2.07 15.07
N MET A 99 7.83 -1.91 13.79
CA MET A 99 7.61 -0.69 13.03
C MET A 99 7.25 -1.02 11.58
N HIS A 100 6.59 -0.07 10.92
CA HIS A 100 6.34 -0.10 9.49
C HIS A 100 6.99 1.15 8.87
N TRP A 101 7.73 0.96 7.77
CA TRP A 101 8.38 2.03 7.03
C TRP A 101 7.86 2.10 5.58
N HIS A 102 7.29 3.24 5.21
CA HIS A 102 6.37 3.36 4.06
C HIS A 102 7.05 3.76 2.73
N LEU A 103 8.31 4.22 2.75
CA LEU A 103 8.98 4.79 1.58
C LEU A 103 8.90 3.91 0.33
N LEU A 104 9.13 2.60 0.46
CA LEU A 104 9.16 1.71 -0.71
C LEU A 104 7.79 1.60 -1.39
N ASP A 105 6.69 1.63 -0.63
CA ASP A 105 5.34 1.63 -1.19
C ASP A 105 5.08 2.91 -1.99
N THR A 106 5.36 4.07 -1.38
CA THR A 106 5.20 5.38 -2.03
C THR A 106 6.01 5.43 -3.33
N ILE A 107 7.25 4.94 -3.33
CA ILE A 107 8.14 5.01 -4.50
C ILE A 107 7.70 4.05 -5.60
N GLN A 108 7.32 2.82 -5.25
CA GLN A 108 6.88 1.84 -6.24
C GLN A 108 5.57 2.27 -6.90
N HIS A 109 4.61 2.82 -6.16
CA HIS A 109 3.37 3.35 -6.73
C HIS A 109 3.60 4.36 -7.86
N VAL A 110 4.67 5.17 -7.77
CA VAL A 110 4.92 6.25 -8.74
C VAL A 110 5.98 5.92 -9.79
N PHE A 111 7.01 5.15 -9.44
CA PHE A 111 8.16 4.92 -10.32
C PHE A 111 8.26 3.52 -10.91
N LEU A 112 7.56 2.51 -10.38
CA LEU A 112 7.70 1.14 -10.88
C LEU A 112 7.28 1.03 -12.37
N SER A 113 6.21 1.74 -12.76
CA SER A 113 5.77 1.81 -14.16
C SER A 113 6.77 2.49 -15.10
N SER A 114 7.69 3.31 -14.57
CA SER A 114 8.73 3.97 -15.36
C SER A 114 9.92 3.05 -15.66
N ILE A 115 10.07 1.95 -14.92
CA ILE A 115 11.21 1.03 -15.09
C ILE A 115 10.82 -0.32 -15.70
N ASP A 116 9.54 -0.70 -15.62
CA ASP A 116 9.05 -1.98 -16.12
C ASP A 116 8.50 -1.84 -17.55
N PRO A 117 9.11 -2.49 -18.56
CA PRO A 117 8.66 -2.42 -19.96
C PRO A 117 7.26 -2.97 -20.21
N THR A 118 6.70 -3.73 -19.27
CA THR A 118 5.35 -4.27 -19.38
C THR A 118 4.28 -3.27 -18.96
N ALA A 119 4.63 -2.15 -18.31
CA ALA A 119 3.70 -1.13 -17.86
C ALA A 119 3.03 -0.39 -19.02
N GLY A 120 1.77 0.02 -18.84
CA GLY A 120 0.94 0.58 -19.92
C GLY A 120 1.44 1.92 -20.47
N GLY A 121 2.23 2.66 -19.70
CA GLY A 121 2.83 3.93 -20.10
C GLY A 121 4.34 3.95 -19.94
N TYR A 122 4.99 2.79 -20.08
CA TYR A 122 6.45 2.71 -20.03
C TYR A 122 7.09 3.63 -21.08
N ASP A 123 8.09 4.37 -20.64
CA ASP A 123 8.85 5.30 -21.45
C ASP A 123 10.35 5.05 -21.20
N PRO A 124 11.08 4.45 -22.15
CA PRO A 124 12.51 4.15 -21.99
C PRO A 124 13.35 5.37 -21.61
N GLU A 125 12.96 6.58 -22.05
CA GLU A 125 13.69 7.82 -21.74
C GLU A 125 13.56 8.20 -20.25
N LYS A 126 12.52 7.73 -19.57
CA LYS A 126 12.31 7.96 -18.12
C LYS A 126 12.89 6.86 -17.24
N ALA A 127 13.25 5.71 -17.83
CA ALA A 127 13.68 4.53 -17.08
C ALA A 127 14.93 4.79 -16.24
N GLU A 128 15.90 5.55 -16.74
CA GLU A 128 17.12 5.86 -15.98
C GLU A 128 16.80 6.60 -14.68
N LYS A 129 15.95 7.62 -14.73
CA LYS A 129 15.51 8.37 -13.55
C LYS A 129 14.67 7.51 -12.61
N GLY A 130 13.79 6.66 -13.15
CA GLY A 130 13.03 5.70 -12.35
C GLY A 130 13.95 4.75 -11.56
N TRP A 131 14.97 4.20 -12.24
CA TRP A 131 15.97 3.35 -11.61
C TRP A 131 16.83 4.08 -10.58
N GLU A 132 17.19 5.34 -10.83
CA GLU A 132 17.95 6.15 -9.88
C GLU A 132 17.20 6.29 -8.56
N ILE A 133 15.91 6.66 -8.62
CA ILE A 133 15.07 6.83 -7.43
C ILE A 133 14.82 5.49 -6.74
N LEU A 134 14.48 4.44 -7.48
CA LEU A 134 14.22 3.13 -6.87
C LEU A 134 15.45 2.58 -6.16
N LYS A 135 16.64 2.66 -6.79
CA LYS A 135 17.90 2.24 -6.18
C LYS A 135 18.23 3.07 -4.93
N LEU A 136 17.96 4.37 -4.94
CA LEU A 136 18.14 5.22 -3.77
C LEU A 136 17.27 4.74 -2.61
N SER A 137 15.99 4.48 -2.87
CA SER A 137 15.03 4.02 -1.85
C SER A 137 15.41 2.66 -1.26
N TYR A 138 15.84 1.69 -2.08
CA TYR A 138 16.33 0.41 -1.57
C TYR A 138 17.66 0.52 -0.81
N ARG A 139 18.55 1.46 -1.17
CA ARG A 139 19.75 1.74 -0.36
C ARG A 139 19.41 2.33 1.01
N LEU A 140 18.38 3.16 1.09
CA LEU A 140 17.87 3.67 2.37
C LEU A 140 17.20 2.54 3.18
N ALA A 141 16.47 1.63 2.54
CA ALA A 141 15.92 0.43 3.19
C ALA A 141 17.02 -0.49 3.73
N ASP A 142 18.08 -0.73 2.95
CA ASP A 142 19.26 -1.49 3.36
C ASP A 142 19.95 -0.83 4.57
N MET A 143 20.09 0.50 4.57
CA MET A 143 20.59 1.23 5.73
C MET A 143 19.71 1.05 6.96
N LEU A 144 18.38 1.12 6.82
CA LEU A 144 17.45 0.89 7.92
C LEU A 144 17.64 -0.50 8.53
N VAL A 145 17.60 -1.56 7.71
CA VAL A 145 17.85 -2.93 8.16
C VAL A 145 19.23 -3.05 8.78
N GLY A 146 20.26 -2.46 8.17
CA GLY A 146 21.62 -2.46 8.67
C GLY A 146 21.78 -1.81 10.05
N GLU A 147 20.98 -0.80 10.39
CA GLU A 147 20.97 -0.22 11.74
C GLU A 147 20.36 -1.18 12.78
N PHE A 148 19.32 -1.96 12.42
CA PHE A 148 18.76 -2.99 13.30
C PHE A 148 19.66 -4.20 13.46
N ILE A 149 20.33 -4.64 12.39
CA ILE A 149 21.30 -5.75 12.45
C ILE A 149 22.44 -5.44 13.44
N LYS A 150 22.85 -4.18 13.59
CA LYS A 150 23.85 -3.76 14.59
C LYS A 150 23.37 -3.89 16.03
N LEU A 151 22.07 -4.04 16.26
CA LEU A 151 21.47 -4.22 17.59
C LEU A 151 21.34 -5.69 17.97
N LEU A 152 21.59 -6.63 17.04
CA LEU A 152 21.54 -8.06 17.33
C LEU A 152 22.62 -8.48 18.33
N ASP A 153 22.21 -9.37 19.22
CA ASP A 153 23.04 -10.11 20.17
C ASP A 153 22.70 -11.61 20.12
N ASP A 154 23.31 -12.40 21.01
CA ASP A 154 23.13 -13.86 21.06
C ASP A 154 21.72 -14.31 21.52
N SER A 155 20.81 -13.38 21.79
CA SER A 155 19.46 -13.64 22.32
C SER A 155 18.32 -12.95 21.56
N SER A 156 18.64 -12.20 20.51
CA SER A 156 17.67 -11.37 19.80
C SER A 156 17.50 -11.77 18.34
N TYR A 157 16.35 -11.41 17.78
CA TYR A 157 16.01 -11.66 16.38
C TYR A 157 15.70 -10.34 15.68
N VAL A 158 16.08 -10.25 14.41
CA VAL A 158 15.61 -9.22 13.49
C VAL A 158 14.82 -9.93 12.40
N ILE A 159 13.59 -9.47 12.21
CA ILE A 159 12.65 -10.03 11.24
C ILE A 159 12.21 -8.90 10.33
N VAL A 160 12.44 -9.08 9.03
CA VAL A 160 12.03 -8.13 8.00
C VAL A 160 10.87 -8.78 7.24
N VAL A 161 9.70 -8.15 7.33
CA VAL A 161 8.47 -8.60 6.68
C VAL A 161 7.94 -7.44 5.85
N SER A 162 7.49 -7.70 4.62
CA SER A 162 6.62 -6.75 3.91
C SER A 162 5.18 -7.25 3.96
N ASP A 163 4.24 -6.33 3.97
CA ASP A 163 2.80 -6.60 3.90
C ASP A 163 2.38 -7.05 2.49
N HIS A 164 3.02 -6.47 1.46
CA HIS A 164 2.87 -6.83 0.06
C HIS A 164 4.11 -6.42 -0.76
N GLY A 165 4.13 -6.82 -2.04
CA GLY A 165 5.00 -6.20 -3.06
C GLY A 165 4.22 -5.24 -3.96
N HIS A 166 4.66 -5.05 -5.22
CA HIS A 166 3.95 -4.26 -6.24
C HIS A 166 4.17 -4.83 -7.63
N VAL A 167 3.18 -4.64 -8.50
CA VAL A 167 3.31 -4.80 -9.95
C VAL A 167 2.80 -3.56 -10.68
N PRO A 168 3.39 -3.21 -11.84
CA PRO A 168 2.89 -2.10 -12.64
C PRO A 168 1.50 -2.41 -13.21
N ASN A 169 0.69 -1.37 -13.36
CA ASN A 169 -0.54 -1.46 -14.12
C ASN A 169 -0.26 -1.28 -15.62
N LYS A 170 -1.21 -1.72 -16.43
CA LYS A 170 -1.21 -1.58 -17.89
C LYS A 170 -2.45 -0.86 -18.37
N LYS A 171 -3.62 -1.38 -17.99
CA LYS A 171 -4.91 -0.94 -18.52
C LYS A 171 -5.89 -0.69 -17.38
N ARG A 172 -6.76 0.29 -17.55
CA ARG A 172 -7.95 0.47 -16.73
C ARG A 172 -9.17 0.14 -17.59
N PHE A 173 -9.92 -0.87 -17.17
CA PHE A 173 -11.12 -1.32 -17.87
C PHE A 173 -12.34 -0.54 -17.38
N PRO A 174 -13.28 -0.09 -18.25
CA PRO A 174 -14.44 0.70 -17.85
C PRO A 174 -15.50 -0.16 -17.10
N LEU A 175 -15.20 -0.60 -15.88
CA LEU A 175 -16.03 -1.53 -15.11
C LEU A 175 -17.40 -0.94 -14.79
N LEU A 176 -17.46 0.35 -14.43
CA LEU A 176 -18.73 1.01 -14.14
C LEU A 176 -19.67 1.03 -15.35
N LYS A 177 -19.14 1.21 -16.56
CA LYS A 177 -19.93 1.14 -17.80
C LYS A 177 -20.50 -0.26 -18.01
N ALA A 178 -19.68 -1.30 -17.90
CA ALA A 178 -20.13 -2.68 -18.04
C ALA A 178 -21.21 -3.05 -16.99
N LEU A 179 -21.06 -2.59 -15.76
CA LEU A 179 -22.06 -2.79 -14.70
C LEU A 179 -23.36 -2.01 -14.96
N LEU A 180 -23.26 -0.82 -15.54
CA LEU A 180 -24.42 0.01 -15.90
C LEU A 180 -25.20 -0.62 -17.05
N GLU A 181 -24.51 -1.08 -18.09
CA GLU A 181 -25.10 -1.79 -19.23
C GLU A 181 -25.78 -3.11 -18.81
N ALA A 182 -25.25 -3.76 -17.77
CA ALA A 182 -25.86 -4.94 -17.15
C ALA A 182 -26.98 -4.60 -16.14
N GLU A 183 -27.37 -3.33 -15.97
CA GLU A 183 -28.39 -2.89 -15.01
C GLU A 183 -28.12 -3.33 -13.56
N LEU A 184 -26.85 -3.45 -13.18
CA LEU A 184 -26.41 -3.77 -11.82
C LEU A 184 -26.18 -2.49 -11.00
N ILE A 185 -25.78 -1.41 -11.66
CA ILE A 185 -25.70 -0.08 -11.06
C ILE A 185 -26.61 0.90 -11.81
N ALA A 186 -26.96 1.98 -11.15
CA ALA A 186 -27.64 3.13 -11.74
C ALA A 186 -26.66 4.30 -11.87
N ALA A 187 -26.95 5.25 -12.76
CA ALA A 187 -26.15 6.45 -12.93
C ALA A 187 -27.03 7.71 -12.93
N LYS A 188 -26.45 8.83 -12.53
CA LYS A 188 -27.05 10.17 -12.54
C LYS A 188 -26.02 11.20 -12.96
N LYS A 189 -26.46 12.42 -13.28
CA LYS A 189 -25.55 13.55 -13.48
C LYS A 189 -25.30 14.26 -12.16
N ASN A 190 -24.05 14.60 -11.88
CA ASN A 190 -23.69 15.47 -10.76
C ASN A 190 -24.01 16.94 -11.09
N GLU A 191 -23.70 17.85 -10.16
CA GLU A 191 -23.91 19.30 -10.33
C GLU A 191 -23.11 19.92 -11.49
N TYR A 192 -22.04 19.26 -11.92
CA TYR A 192 -21.19 19.66 -13.05
C TYR A 192 -21.63 19.03 -14.39
N GLY A 193 -22.64 18.17 -14.37
CA GLY A 193 -23.17 17.47 -15.55
C GLY A 193 -22.45 16.15 -15.88
N ASP A 194 -21.45 15.75 -15.09
CA ASP A 194 -20.72 14.49 -15.28
C ASP A 194 -21.57 13.30 -14.85
N LEU A 195 -21.43 12.19 -15.57
CA LEU A 195 -22.08 10.94 -15.20
C LEU A 195 -21.36 10.33 -13.98
N VAL A 196 -22.11 10.11 -12.91
CA VAL A 196 -21.66 9.49 -11.66
C VAL A 196 -22.60 8.36 -11.27
N VAL A 197 -22.12 7.39 -10.48
CA VAL A 197 -22.95 6.29 -10.02
C VAL A 197 -24.00 6.80 -9.03
N ASP A 198 -25.23 6.37 -9.22
CA ASP A 198 -26.32 6.59 -8.26
C ASP A 198 -26.43 5.39 -7.32
N TRP A 199 -25.57 5.37 -6.29
CA TRP A 199 -25.49 4.26 -5.34
C TRP A 199 -26.81 3.96 -4.64
N GLN A 200 -27.67 4.96 -4.41
CA GLN A 200 -28.99 4.77 -3.78
C GLN A 200 -29.96 3.95 -4.64
N ARG A 201 -29.77 3.92 -5.96
CA ARG A 201 -30.63 3.20 -6.91
C ARG A 201 -29.95 1.96 -7.49
N SER A 202 -28.72 1.69 -7.09
CA SER A 202 -27.91 0.58 -7.60
C SER A 202 -28.23 -0.72 -6.86
N LYS A 203 -28.24 -1.84 -7.58
CA LYS A 203 -28.48 -3.17 -6.99
C LYS A 203 -27.27 -3.68 -6.20
N ILE A 204 -26.10 -3.10 -6.44
CA ILE A 204 -24.86 -3.43 -5.76
C ILE A 204 -24.10 -2.19 -5.29
N HIS A 205 -23.25 -2.37 -4.29
CA HIS A 205 -22.16 -1.47 -3.92
C HIS A 205 -20.83 -2.16 -4.12
N ILE A 206 -19.78 -1.39 -4.42
CA ILE A 206 -18.42 -1.91 -4.61
C ILE A 206 -17.48 -1.18 -3.66
N SER A 207 -16.63 -1.95 -2.99
CA SER A 207 -15.52 -1.42 -2.21
C SER A 207 -14.30 -2.30 -2.46
N THR A 208 -13.21 -1.70 -2.97
CA THR A 208 -11.99 -2.44 -3.33
C THR A 208 -12.27 -3.62 -4.27
N THR A 209 -12.03 -4.86 -3.81
CA THR A 209 -12.24 -6.14 -4.49
C THR A 209 -13.52 -6.87 -4.01
N ASN A 210 -14.39 -6.16 -3.28
CA ASN A 210 -15.63 -6.70 -2.73
C ASN A 210 -16.86 -6.01 -3.36
N ILE A 211 -17.87 -6.81 -3.64
CA ILE A 211 -19.19 -6.37 -4.11
C ILE A 211 -20.24 -6.82 -3.11
N TYR A 212 -21.11 -5.91 -2.71
CA TYR A 212 -22.19 -6.11 -1.76
C TYR A 212 -23.53 -5.92 -2.48
N VAL A 213 -24.46 -6.84 -2.33
CA VAL A 213 -25.81 -6.73 -2.88
C VAL A 213 -26.62 -5.81 -1.98
N ASN A 214 -27.22 -4.76 -2.56
CA ASN A 214 -27.98 -3.73 -1.84
C ASN A 214 -29.37 -4.24 -1.41
N LEU A 215 -29.39 -5.22 -0.51
CA LEU A 215 -30.57 -5.90 0.01
C LEU A 215 -31.41 -5.00 0.93
N LYS A 216 -32.73 -5.08 0.79
CA LYS A 216 -33.71 -4.42 1.69
C LYS A 216 -33.62 -4.88 3.13
N SER A 217 -33.34 -6.16 3.37
CA SER A 217 -33.19 -6.72 4.71
C SER A 217 -31.91 -6.30 5.42
N ARG A 218 -30.87 -5.88 4.67
CA ARG A 218 -29.54 -5.60 5.20
C ARG A 218 -29.23 -4.11 5.30
N TYR A 219 -29.72 -3.30 4.36
CA TYR A 219 -29.40 -1.88 4.26
C TYR A 219 -30.67 -1.02 4.32
N GLU A 220 -30.60 0.09 5.06
CA GLU A 220 -31.74 1.00 5.29
C GLU A 220 -32.43 1.45 4.00
N ASN A 221 -31.66 1.66 2.93
CA ASN A 221 -32.14 2.08 1.62
C ASN A 221 -31.91 1.01 0.54
N GLY A 222 -32.01 -0.27 0.94
CA GLY A 222 -31.88 -1.40 0.02
C GLY A 222 -32.90 -1.37 -1.11
N VAL A 223 -32.48 -1.78 -2.31
CA VAL A 223 -33.35 -1.81 -3.51
C VAL A 223 -33.60 -3.21 -4.04
N VAL A 224 -32.83 -4.20 -3.58
CA VAL A 224 -32.95 -5.60 -3.99
C VAL A 224 -33.76 -6.38 -2.96
N GLU A 225 -34.76 -7.12 -3.41
CA GLU A 225 -35.52 -8.05 -2.55
C GLU A 225 -34.64 -9.27 -2.19
N ASP A 226 -34.81 -9.83 -1.00
CA ASP A 226 -34.07 -11.04 -0.56
C ASP A 226 -34.21 -12.21 -1.54
N SER A 227 -35.39 -12.35 -2.16
CA SER A 227 -35.64 -13.38 -3.18
C SER A 227 -34.81 -13.21 -4.47
N GLU A 228 -34.28 -12.03 -4.73
CA GLU A 228 -33.45 -11.72 -5.91
C GLU A 228 -31.95 -11.83 -5.63
N TYR A 229 -31.55 -12.01 -4.37
CA TYR A 229 -30.15 -12.01 -3.93
C TYR A 229 -29.25 -12.91 -4.80
N GLU A 230 -29.61 -14.19 -4.94
CA GLU A 230 -28.82 -15.15 -5.71
C GLU A 230 -28.79 -14.82 -7.21
N LYS A 231 -29.88 -14.28 -7.74
CA LYS A 231 -29.94 -13.84 -9.15
C LYS A 231 -28.96 -12.70 -9.39
N VAL A 232 -28.93 -11.68 -8.53
CA VAL A 232 -28.01 -10.55 -8.63
C VAL A 232 -26.57 -11.02 -8.50
N ARG A 233 -26.25 -11.89 -7.53
CA ARG A 233 -24.90 -12.43 -7.37
C ARG A 233 -24.41 -13.19 -8.61
N ASN A 234 -25.25 -14.07 -9.15
CA ASN A 234 -24.89 -14.84 -10.34
C ASN A 234 -24.68 -13.90 -11.53
N GLN A 235 -25.55 -12.90 -11.71
CA GLN A 235 -25.41 -11.89 -12.76
C GLN A 235 -24.09 -11.11 -12.66
N VAL A 236 -23.70 -10.71 -11.44
CA VAL A 236 -22.40 -10.05 -11.19
C VAL A 236 -21.25 -10.97 -11.57
N ILE A 237 -21.26 -12.22 -11.09
CA ILE A 237 -20.18 -13.18 -11.33
C ILE A 237 -20.06 -13.49 -12.83
N ASP A 238 -21.17 -13.73 -13.52
CA ASP A 238 -21.19 -14.02 -14.95
C ASP A 238 -20.68 -12.84 -15.77
N LEU A 239 -21.07 -11.60 -15.42
CA LEU A 239 -20.52 -10.41 -16.06
C LEU A 239 -19.00 -10.34 -15.86
N LEU A 240 -18.52 -10.39 -14.62
CA LEU A 240 -17.11 -10.25 -14.29
C LEU A 240 -16.23 -11.30 -15.00
N ARG A 241 -16.66 -12.56 -15.03
CA ARG A 241 -15.92 -13.65 -15.69
C ARG A 241 -15.83 -13.50 -17.21
N ASN A 242 -16.81 -12.83 -17.81
CA ASN A 242 -16.88 -12.62 -19.26
C ASN A 242 -16.24 -11.31 -19.75
N LEU A 243 -15.79 -10.43 -18.85
CA LEU A 243 -15.11 -9.19 -19.25
C LEU A 243 -13.79 -9.50 -19.97
N LYS A 244 -13.67 -9.00 -21.20
CA LYS A 244 -12.47 -9.09 -22.03
C LYS A 244 -12.07 -7.71 -22.53
N ASP A 245 -10.77 -7.49 -22.68
CA ASP A 245 -10.26 -6.31 -23.37
C ASP A 245 -10.32 -6.45 -24.89
N ASP A 246 -9.90 -5.40 -25.61
CA ASP A 246 -9.92 -5.34 -27.07
C ASP A 246 -9.01 -6.41 -27.74
N GLU A 247 -8.08 -7.00 -26.99
CA GLU A 247 -7.19 -8.08 -27.43
C GLU A 247 -7.75 -9.47 -27.08
N GLY A 248 -8.91 -9.53 -26.40
CA GLY A 248 -9.57 -10.77 -25.98
C GLY A 248 -9.05 -11.33 -24.65
N HIS A 249 -8.19 -10.62 -23.93
CA HIS A 249 -7.69 -11.03 -22.62
C HIS A 249 -8.73 -10.84 -21.52
N HIS A 250 -8.83 -11.79 -20.59
CA HIS A 250 -9.75 -11.67 -19.45
C HIS A 250 -9.28 -10.57 -18.48
N VAL A 251 -10.18 -9.65 -18.18
CA VAL A 251 -9.92 -8.51 -17.28
C VAL A 251 -9.91 -8.95 -15.81
N ILE A 252 -10.78 -9.90 -15.47
CA ILE A 252 -10.95 -10.43 -14.13
C ILE A 252 -10.33 -11.82 -14.08
N SER A 253 -9.46 -12.06 -13.09
CA SER A 253 -8.80 -13.37 -12.91
C SER A 253 -9.73 -14.36 -12.20
N PHE A 254 -10.42 -13.90 -11.16
CA PHE A 254 -11.44 -14.70 -10.47
C PHE A 254 -12.57 -13.81 -9.94
N ALA A 255 -13.74 -14.43 -9.81
CA ALA A 255 -14.88 -13.90 -9.08
C ALA A 255 -15.56 -15.06 -8.33
N PHE A 256 -15.68 -14.93 -7.02
CA PHE A 256 -16.21 -15.92 -6.09
C PHE A 256 -17.42 -15.41 -5.36
N LYS A 257 -18.31 -16.33 -5.02
CA LYS A 257 -19.28 -16.13 -3.97
C LYS A 257 -18.56 -16.02 -2.62
N ARG A 258 -19.09 -15.23 -1.68
CA ARG A 258 -18.50 -15.03 -0.35
C ARG A 258 -18.17 -16.33 0.38
N GLU A 259 -18.97 -17.37 0.18
CA GLU A 259 -18.79 -18.68 0.82
C GLU A 259 -17.56 -19.41 0.27
N ASP A 260 -17.26 -19.20 -1.01
CA ASP A 260 -16.10 -19.78 -1.69
C ASP A 260 -14.81 -18.99 -1.40
N ALA A 261 -14.92 -17.70 -1.07
CA ALA A 261 -13.77 -16.84 -0.76
C ALA A 261 -12.94 -17.33 0.45
N ALA A 262 -13.49 -18.23 1.28
CA ALA A 262 -12.75 -18.89 2.35
C ALA A 262 -11.47 -19.60 1.84
N MET A 263 -11.46 -20.08 0.59
CA MET A 263 -10.29 -20.72 -0.01
C MET A 263 -9.08 -19.78 -0.19
N ILE A 264 -9.30 -18.47 -0.23
CA ILE A 264 -8.26 -17.44 -0.32
C ILE A 264 -8.09 -16.66 0.99
N GLY A 265 -8.57 -17.23 2.10
CA GLY A 265 -8.40 -16.66 3.43
C GLY A 265 -9.35 -15.49 3.74
N LEU A 266 -10.47 -15.37 3.04
CA LEU A 266 -11.48 -14.33 3.29
C LEU A 266 -12.78 -14.96 3.77
N TRP A 267 -13.20 -14.62 4.99
CA TRP A 267 -14.49 -15.04 5.55
C TRP A 267 -15.02 -14.02 6.57
N GLY A 268 -16.24 -14.25 7.04
CA GLY A 268 -16.88 -13.43 8.08
C GLY A 268 -17.71 -12.28 7.54
N GLU A 269 -18.19 -11.43 8.46
CA GLU A 269 -19.12 -10.32 8.19
C GLU A 269 -18.57 -9.30 7.17
N PRO A 270 -17.29 -8.87 7.21
CA PRO A 270 -16.79 -7.80 6.33
C PRO A 270 -16.70 -8.18 4.84
N VAL A 271 -16.68 -9.48 4.53
CA VAL A 271 -16.51 -9.98 3.17
C VAL A 271 -17.76 -9.71 2.33
N GLY A 272 -17.56 -9.15 1.13
CA GLY A 272 -18.64 -8.87 0.18
C GLY A 272 -19.32 -10.14 -0.31
N ASP A 273 -20.55 -10.01 -0.78
CA ASP A 273 -21.35 -11.13 -1.32
C ASP A 273 -20.73 -11.76 -2.57
N VAL A 274 -19.93 -10.97 -3.29
CA VAL A 274 -19.00 -11.41 -4.34
C VAL A 274 -17.61 -10.80 -4.08
N VAL A 275 -16.57 -11.62 -4.15
CA VAL A 275 -15.16 -11.20 -4.07
C VAL A 275 -14.50 -11.46 -5.42
N TYR A 276 -13.72 -10.51 -5.92
CA TYR A 276 -13.07 -10.64 -7.23
C TYR A 276 -11.69 -10.01 -7.25
N ALA A 277 -10.82 -10.46 -8.15
CA ALA A 277 -9.53 -9.82 -8.39
C ALA A 277 -9.29 -9.67 -9.89
N TYR A 278 -8.64 -8.57 -10.25
CA TYR A 278 -8.23 -8.30 -11.61
C TYR A 278 -7.11 -9.25 -12.05
N SER A 279 -7.07 -9.56 -13.33
CA SER A 279 -5.91 -10.19 -13.96
C SER A 279 -4.68 -9.27 -13.86
N PRO A 280 -3.46 -9.82 -13.88
CA PRO A 280 -2.24 -9.01 -13.84
C PRO A 280 -2.24 -7.90 -14.89
N GLY A 281 -1.89 -6.68 -14.46
CA GLY A 281 -1.85 -5.48 -15.31
C GLY A 281 -3.15 -4.68 -15.39
N TYR A 282 -4.26 -5.11 -14.78
CA TYR A 282 -5.44 -4.25 -14.61
C TYR A 282 -5.51 -3.70 -13.17
N THR A 283 -6.26 -2.62 -12.96
CA THR A 283 -6.39 -1.96 -11.66
C THR A 283 -7.85 -1.56 -11.36
N TRP A 284 -8.11 -1.07 -10.15
CA TRP A 284 -9.43 -0.56 -9.78
C TRP A 284 -9.89 0.54 -10.74
N SER A 285 -11.10 0.37 -11.25
CA SER A 285 -11.75 1.29 -12.18
C SER A 285 -13.17 1.69 -11.76
N HIS A 286 -13.56 1.34 -10.53
CA HIS A 286 -14.87 1.71 -9.97
C HIS A 286 -14.89 3.08 -9.26
N ASN A 287 -13.76 3.79 -9.27
CA ASN A 287 -13.63 5.14 -8.72
C ASN A 287 -13.92 6.25 -9.75
N ARG A 288 -14.04 5.91 -11.03
CA ARG A 288 -14.29 6.88 -12.12
C ARG A 288 -15.10 6.23 -13.24
N PHE A 289 -16.06 6.96 -13.80
CA PHE A 289 -16.74 6.53 -15.01
C PHE A 289 -15.85 6.77 -16.25
N GLU A 290 -15.57 5.72 -17.01
CA GLU A 290 -14.79 5.75 -18.25
C GLU A 290 -15.59 5.07 -19.37
N GLU A 291 -15.49 5.60 -20.59
CA GLU A 291 -16.21 5.07 -21.75
C GLU A 291 -15.49 3.92 -22.45
N ASN A 292 -14.16 3.96 -22.41
CA ASN A 292 -13.28 3.03 -23.12
C ASN A 292 -12.15 2.60 -22.20
N ILE A 293 -11.48 1.51 -22.56
CA ILE A 293 -10.25 1.08 -21.91
C ILE A 293 -9.21 2.19 -22.01
N SER A 294 -8.55 2.51 -20.90
CA SER A 294 -7.51 3.54 -20.84
C SER A 294 -6.19 2.97 -20.36
N VAL A 295 -5.09 3.63 -20.72
CA VAL A 295 -3.76 3.29 -20.22
C VAL A 295 -3.65 3.72 -18.76
N ASP A 296 -3.17 2.82 -17.91
CA ASP A 296 -2.80 3.13 -16.53
C ASP A 296 -1.26 3.18 -16.37
N ARG A 297 -0.78 4.14 -15.58
CA ARG A 297 0.66 4.40 -15.37
C ARG A 297 1.08 4.27 -13.91
N GLY A 298 0.20 3.76 -13.05
CA GLY A 298 0.52 3.44 -11.68
C GLY A 298 1.12 2.05 -11.55
N ALA A 299 1.39 1.68 -10.30
CA ALA A 299 1.60 0.31 -9.87
C ALA A 299 0.69 0.07 -8.68
N ASN A 300 0.12 -1.12 -8.53
CA ASN A 300 -0.77 -1.44 -7.40
C ASN A 300 -0.58 -2.91 -6.99
N HIS A 301 -1.02 -3.22 -5.78
CA HIS A 301 -0.95 -4.57 -5.19
C HIS A 301 -2.31 -5.11 -4.76
N GLY A 302 -3.23 -4.26 -4.29
CA GLY A 302 -4.57 -4.68 -3.86
C GLY A 302 -5.62 -5.07 -4.93
N PRO A 303 -5.60 -4.59 -6.19
CA PRO A 303 -6.65 -4.94 -7.15
C PRO A 303 -6.42 -6.29 -7.83
N GLN A 304 -5.17 -6.72 -7.95
CA GLN A 304 -4.77 -7.87 -8.76
C GLN A 304 -4.61 -9.13 -7.91
N ILE A 305 -4.46 -10.29 -8.56
CA ILE A 305 -4.16 -11.53 -7.84
C ILE A 305 -2.85 -11.42 -7.04
N PRO A 306 -2.74 -12.11 -5.88
CA PRO A 306 -1.52 -12.04 -5.04
C PRO A 306 -0.26 -12.58 -5.72
N THR A 307 -0.41 -13.39 -6.77
CA THR A 307 0.69 -13.97 -7.54
C THR A 307 1.03 -13.17 -8.80
N ALA A 308 0.51 -11.95 -8.95
CA ALA A 308 0.88 -11.10 -10.07
C ALA A 308 2.37 -10.76 -10.00
N GLU A 309 3.08 -10.94 -11.11
CA GLU A 309 4.53 -10.77 -11.18
C GLU A 309 4.96 -10.38 -12.60
N THR A 310 6.05 -9.63 -12.66
CA THR A 310 6.80 -9.25 -13.85
C THR A 310 8.30 -9.52 -13.59
N LEU A 311 9.16 -9.15 -14.54
CA LEU A 311 10.60 -9.22 -14.30
C LEU A 311 11.08 -8.28 -13.17
N TYR A 312 10.36 -7.18 -12.93
CA TYR A 312 10.81 -6.10 -12.04
C TYR A 312 9.91 -5.84 -10.84
N GLY A 313 8.73 -6.47 -10.77
CA GLY A 313 7.80 -6.35 -9.66
C GLY A 313 7.09 -7.66 -9.39
N SER A 314 6.73 -7.88 -8.13
CA SER A 314 5.97 -9.05 -7.68
C SER A 314 5.04 -8.61 -6.57
N ASN A 315 3.82 -9.12 -6.54
CA ASN A 315 2.92 -8.92 -5.41
C ASN A 315 3.31 -9.77 -4.19
N TYR A 316 4.20 -10.75 -4.36
CA TYR A 316 4.75 -11.50 -3.23
C TYR A 316 5.47 -10.56 -2.27
N ALA A 317 5.11 -10.68 -1.00
CA ALA A 317 5.82 -10.07 0.11
C ALA A 317 7.16 -10.76 0.36
N VAL A 318 7.99 -10.10 1.17
CA VAL A 318 9.27 -10.65 1.64
C VAL A 318 9.17 -11.06 3.10
N PHE A 319 9.79 -12.20 3.44
CA PHE A 319 10.07 -12.60 4.82
C PHE A 319 11.55 -12.96 4.95
N MET A 320 12.27 -12.23 5.81
CA MET A 320 13.65 -12.53 6.18
C MET A 320 13.78 -12.54 7.70
N ILE A 321 14.63 -13.42 8.22
CA ILE A 321 14.89 -13.53 9.66
C ILE A 321 16.37 -13.81 9.92
N ALA A 322 16.92 -13.15 10.94
CA ALA A 322 18.26 -13.39 11.47
C ALA A 322 18.20 -13.43 13.00
N GLY A 323 18.96 -14.35 13.60
CA GLY A 323 19.04 -14.53 15.06
C GLY A 323 19.56 -15.93 15.44
N PRO A 324 19.55 -16.27 16.74
CA PRO A 324 19.97 -17.56 17.26
C PRO A 324 19.25 -18.74 16.59
N ASN A 325 19.96 -19.83 16.33
CA ASN A 325 19.40 -21.06 15.75
C ASN A 325 18.72 -20.91 14.38
N ILE A 326 18.85 -19.77 13.70
CA ILE A 326 18.37 -19.57 12.33
C ILE A 326 19.44 -20.04 11.33
N LYS A 327 19.06 -20.92 10.40
CA LYS A 327 19.97 -21.46 9.38
C LYS A 327 20.39 -20.37 8.38
N LYS A 328 21.67 -20.01 8.40
CA LYS A 328 22.26 -19.03 7.46
C LYS A 328 22.11 -19.49 6.00
N GLY A 329 21.71 -18.57 5.13
CA GLY A 329 21.63 -18.78 3.68
C GLY A 329 20.49 -19.70 3.24
N TYR A 330 19.56 -20.04 4.13
CA TYR A 330 18.36 -20.78 3.75
C TYR A 330 17.43 -19.90 2.92
N VAL A 331 17.02 -20.41 1.76
CA VAL A 331 15.96 -19.84 0.93
C VAL A 331 14.87 -20.90 0.82
N ARG A 332 13.62 -20.51 1.11
CA ARG A 332 12.49 -21.44 1.05
C ARG A 332 12.25 -21.88 -0.39
N PRO A 333 12.22 -23.19 -0.69
CA PRO A 333 11.85 -23.67 -2.02
C PRO A 333 10.34 -23.52 -2.23
N LEU A 334 9.92 -22.41 -2.85
CA LEU A 334 8.51 -22.07 -3.07
C LEU A 334 7.75 -23.13 -3.88
N GLU A 335 8.40 -23.75 -4.87
CA GLU A 335 7.77 -24.79 -5.70
C GLU A 335 7.45 -26.06 -4.92
N MET A 336 8.24 -26.39 -3.89
CA MET A 336 8.06 -27.61 -3.10
C MET A 336 7.18 -27.37 -1.87
N LEU A 337 7.35 -26.22 -1.20
CA LEU A 337 6.74 -25.95 0.09
C LEU A 337 5.64 -24.88 0.03
N GLY A 338 5.41 -24.27 -1.12
CA GLY A 338 4.52 -23.12 -1.27
C GLY A 338 5.07 -21.82 -0.64
N PRO A 339 4.38 -20.69 -0.84
CA PRO A 339 4.68 -19.45 -0.15
C PRO A 339 4.40 -19.54 1.35
N VAL A 340 5.08 -18.69 2.13
CA VAL A 340 4.69 -18.40 3.51
C VAL A 340 3.55 -17.38 3.45
N LEU A 341 2.51 -17.56 4.27
CA LEU A 341 1.44 -16.58 4.39
C LEU A 341 1.79 -15.58 5.48
N THR A 342 1.35 -14.33 5.36
CA THR A 342 1.60 -13.30 6.39
C THR A 342 1.05 -13.70 7.77
N VAL A 343 -0.01 -14.50 7.79
CA VAL A 343 -0.59 -15.08 9.02
C VAL A 343 0.35 -16.06 9.74
N ASP A 344 1.36 -16.60 9.07
CA ASP A 344 2.34 -17.52 9.65
C ASP A 344 3.44 -16.78 10.44
N VAL A 345 3.55 -15.45 10.29
CA VAL A 345 4.59 -14.65 10.97
C VAL A 345 4.37 -14.66 12.48
N ALA A 346 3.18 -14.33 12.96
CA ALA A 346 2.88 -14.27 14.39
C ALA A 346 3.13 -15.60 15.15
N PRO A 347 2.65 -16.76 14.67
CA PRO A 347 2.97 -18.04 15.33
C PRO A 347 4.46 -18.39 15.23
N THR A 348 5.15 -18.02 14.14
CA THR A 348 6.60 -18.20 14.04
C THR A 348 7.33 -17.38 15.11
N VAL A 349 6.99 -16.10 15.26
CA VAL A 349 7.59 -15.22 16.28
C VAL A 349 7.26 -15.69 17.69
N SER A 350 6.06 -16.21 17.93
CA SER A 350 5.64 -16.70 19.26
C SER A 350 6.35 -17.99 19.68
N TYR A 351 6.88 -18.75 18.72
CA TYR A 351 7.65 -19.97 18.97
C TYR A 351 9.11 -19.70 19.34
N LEU A 352 9.68 -18.61 18.82
CA LEU A 352 11.05 -18.15 19.12
C LEU A 352 11.14 -17.57 20.53
#